data_AF-A0A2I0D5D6-F1
#
_entry.id   AF-A0A2I0D5D6-F1
#
_cell.length_a   1.000
_cell.length_b   1.000
_cell.length_c   1.000
_cell.angle_alpha   90.00
_cell.angle_beta   90.00
_cell.angle_gamma   90.00
#
_symmetry.space_group_name_H-M   'P 1'
#
loop_
_entity.id
_entity.type
_entity.pdbx_description
1 polymer ?
#
loop_
_entity_poly.entity_id
_entity_poly.type
_entity_poly.pdbx_seq_one_letter_code
_entity_poly.pdbx_strand_id
1 'polypeptide(L)'
;MVYLFEKGIDRHQNNRLESWEFAKADLIFRLTRWKKTNGFSMSHSLRLSSSWEPLDVKCMEKNGDRYLTSDSSNMKIVDDEKLIGFLNPTDTIRMNKLER
;
A
#
# COMPACT_ATOMS: atom_id res chain seq x y z
N MET A 1 -16.74 -6.41 27.49
CA MET A 1 -15.46 -5.68 27.63
C MET A 1 -14.44 -6.19 26.61
N VAL A 2 -14.80 -6.16 25.32
CA VAL A 2 -13.94 -6.58 24.17
C VAL A 2 -13.69 -5.37 23.27
N TYR A 3 -14.72 -4.53 23.13
CA TYR A 3 -14.72 -3.30 22.33
C TYR A 3 -13.62 -2.27 22.69
N LEU A 4 -13.25 -2.14 23.97
CA LEU A 4 -12.16 -1.24 24.41
C LEU A 4 -10.78 -1.77 24.02
N PHE A 5 -10.60 -3.09 23.98
CA PHE A 5 -9.35 -3.72 23.56
C PHE A 5 -9.20 -3.67 22.04
N GLU A 6 -10.27 -3.94 21.28
CA GLU A 6 -10.26 -3.82 19.82
C GLU A 6 -9.93 -2.40 19.37
N LYS A 7 -10.60 -1.37 19.94
CA LYS A 7 -10.29 0.04 19.62
C LYS A 7 -8.90 0.47 20.08
N GLY A 8 -8.39 -0.07 21.18
CA GLY A 8 -7.03 0.21 21.65
C GLY A 8 -5.96 -0.40 20.75
N ILE A 9 -6.17 -1.64 20.31
CA ILE A 9 -5.30 -2.34 19.35
C ILE A 9 -5.33 -1.62 18.02
N ASP A 10 -6.52 -1.26 17.53
CA ASP A 10 -6.69 -0.58 16.27
C ASP A 10 -5.95 0.77 16.24
N ARG A 11 -6.18 1.62 17.25
CA ARG A 11 -5.48 2.90 17.39
C ARG A 11 -3.96 2.72 17.46
N HIS A 12 -3.49 1.66 18.13
CA HIS A 12 -2.06 1.36 18.19
C HIS A 12 -1.51 0.88 16.84
N GLN A 13 -2.27 0.09 16.08
CA GLN A 13 -1.88 -0.39 14.76
C GLN A 13 -1.89 0.75 13.72
N ASN A 14 -2.91 1.60 13.70
CA ASN A 14 -2.98 2.80 12.83
C ASN A 14 -1.84 3.79 13.08
N ASN A 15 -1.34 3.87 14.32
CA ASN A 15 -0.17 4.69 14.62
C ASN A 15 1.15 4.08 14.10
N ARG A 16 1.17 2.77 13.83
CA ARG A 16 2.37 2.03 13.38
C ARG A 16 2.36 1.75 11.88
N LEU A 17 1.17 1.60 11.31
CA LEU A 17 0.92 1.16 9.96
C LEU A 17 0.04 2.16 9.24
N GLU A 18 0.35 2.41 7.98
CA GLU A 18 -0.56 3.02 7.02
C GLU A 18 -0.75 2.06 5.88
N SER A 19 -1.99 1.83 5.47
CA SER A 19 -2.29 1.00 4.32
C SER A 19 -3.10 1.78 3.31
N TRP A 20 -2.91 1.45 2.05
CA TRP A 20 -3.70 1.93 0.93
C TRP A 20 -4.11 0.75 0.07
N GLU A 21 -5.29 0.83 -0.54
CA GLU A 21 -5.73 -0.13 -1.56
C GLU A 21 -6.08 0.55 -2.87
N PHE A 22 -5.91 -0.19 -3.96
CA PHE A 22 -6.43 0.19 -5.25
C PHE A 22 -6.72 -1.05 -6.08
N ALA A 23 -7.71 -0.96 -6.96
CA ALA A 23 -8.03 -2.06 -7.86
C ALA A 23 -7.55 -1.75 -9.28
N LYS A 24 -6.97 -2.73 -9.94
CA LYS A 24 -6.60 -2.68 -11.36
C LYS A 24 -7.08 -3.98 -12.01
N ALA A 25 -7.99 -3.85 -12.98
CA ALA A 25 -8.70 -4.98 -13.57
C ALA A 25 -9.33 -5.87 -12.48
N ASP A 26 -9.04 -7.17 -12.48
CA ASP A 26 -9.56 -8.14 -11.51
C ASP A 26 -8.70 -8.23 -10.23
N LEU A 27 -7.60 -7.49 -10.15
CA LEU A 27 -6.69 -7.53 -9.00
C LEU A 27 -6.91 -6.33 -8.08
N ILE A 28 -6.94 -6.61 -6.78
CA ILE A 28 -6.85 -5.61 -5.71
C ILE A 28 -5.42 -5.62 -5.21
N PHE A 29 -4.80 -4.45 -5.21
CA PHE A 29 -3.48 -4.24 -4.67
C PHE A 29 -3.60 -3.52 -3.34
N ARG A 30 -2.80 -3.95 -2.38
CA ARG A 30 -2.68 -3.33 -1.07
C ARG A 30 -1.23 -2.97 -0.81
N LEU A 31 -1.01 -1.70 -0.57
CA LEU A 31 0.26 -1.15 -0.13
C LEU A 31 0.20 -0.94 1.39
N THR A 32 1.20 -1.41 2.11
CA THR A 32 1.31 -1.21 3.56
C THR A 32 2.66 -0.60 3.89
N ARG A 33 2.64 0.54 4.59
CA ARG A 33 3.80 1.25 5.11
C ARG A 33 3.91 1.03 6.61
N TRP A 34 5.12 0.69 7.04
CA TRP A 34 5.55 0.61 8.42
C TRP A 34 6.19 1.93 8.83
N LYS A 35 5.45 2.78 9.55
CA LYS A 35 5.92 4.12 9.99
C LYS A 35 7.24 4.06 10.76
N LYS A 36 7.43 3.03 11.59
CA LYS A 36 8.59 2.89 12.48
C LYS A 36 9.90 2.56 11.75
N THR A 37 9.82 1.77 10.68
CA THR A 37 11.00 1.30 9.92
C THR A 37 11.10 1.95 8.55
N ASN A 38 10.16 2.85 8.21
CA ASN A 38 9.90 3.37 6.86
C ASN A 38 9.84 2.24 5.80
N GLY A 39 9.51 1.02 6.21
CA GLY A 39 9.44 -0.15 5.35
C GLY A 39 8.12 -0.16 4.59
N PHE A 40 8.13 -0.71 3.39
CA PHE A 40 6.93 -0.89 2.58
C PHE A 40 6.78 -2.34 2.20
N SER A 41 5.53 -2.78 2.07
CA SER A 41 5.18 -4.10 1.59
C SER A 41 3.98 -3.96 0.69
N MET A 42 3.99 -4.67 -0.43
CA MET A 42 2.89 -4.70 -1.37
C MET A 42 2.37 -6.12 -1.48
N SER A 43 1.06 -6.26 -1.59
CA SER A 43 0.41 -7.55 -1.80
C SER A 43 -0.75 -7.36 -2.74
N HIS A 44 -1.14 -8.42 -3.43
CA HIS A 44 -2.26 -8.39 -4.36
C HIS A 44 -3.16 -9.59 -4.14
N SER A 45 -4.45 -9.45 -4.45
CA SER A 45 -5.43 -10.52 -4.42
C SER A 45 -6.35 -10.37 -5.61
N LEU A 46 -6.86 -11.49 -6.14
CA LEU A 46 -7.98 -11.42 -7.08
C LEU A 46 -9.22 -10.93 -6.33
N ARG A 47 -10.06 -10.12 -6.98
CA ARG A 47 -11.32 -9.61 -6.39
C ARG A 47 -12.22 -10.73 -5.88
N LEU A 48 -12.18 -11.88 -6.56
CA LEU A 48 -12.97 -13.07 -6.23
C LEU A 48 -12.21 -14.08 -5.35
N SER A 49 -10.94 -13.82 -5.04
CA SER A 49 -10.11 -14.70 -4.20
C SER A 49 -9.82 -14.06 -2.86
N SER A 50 -9.80 -14.86 -1.81
CA SER A 50 -9.35 -14.43 -0.47
C SER A 50 -7.84 -14.60 -0.26
N SER A 51 -7.11 -15.07 -1.29
CA SER A 51 -5.67 -15.30 -1.20
C SER A 51 -4.89 -14.06 -1.58
N TRP A 52 -4.20 -13.48 -0.60
CA TRP A 52 -3.26 -12.39 -0.81
C TRP A 52 -1.87 -12.94 -1.15
N GLU A 53 -1.39 -12.64 -2.34
CA GLU A 53 -0.04 -12.97 -2.78
C GLU A 53 0.91 -11.79 -2.51
N PRO A 54 2.00 -12.00 -1.75
CA PRO A 54 2.99 -10.97 -1.53
C PRO A 54 3.69 -10.62 -2.84
N LEU A 55 3.87 -9.34 -3.10
CA LEU A 55 4.62 -8.84 -4.25
C LEU A 55 5.94 -8.27 -3.74
N ASP A 56 7.06 -8.76 -4.27
CA ASP A 56 8.36 -8.19 -3.94
C ASP A 56 8.46 -6.79 -4.56
N VAL A 57 8.34 -5.79 -3.69
CA VAL A 57 8.41 -4.38 -4.07
C VAL A 57 9.33 -3.69 -3.09
N LYS A 58 10.36 -3.06 -3.63
CA LYS A 58 11.32 -2.26 -2.86
C LYS A 58 10.87 -0.82 -2.89
N CYS A 59 10.71 -0.21 -1.72
CA CYS A 59 10.49 1.24 -1.65
C CYS A 59 11.83 1.95 -1.50
N MET A 60 12.05 2.93 -2.37
CA MET A 60 13.16 3.87 -2.30
C MET A 60 12.60 5.27 -2.13
N GLU A 61 13.00 5.94 -1.06
CA GLU A 61 12.76 7.37 -0.90
C GLU A 61 13.91 8.14 -1.58
N LYS A 62 13.57 9.06 -2.50
CA LYS A 62 14.54 9.93 -3.18
C LYS A 62 14.01 11.36 -3.14
N ASN A 63 14.78 12.29 -2.56
CA ASN A 63 14.43 13.72 -2.48
C ASN A 63 13.02 14.01 -1.91
N GLY A 64 12.57 13.22 -0.93
CA GLY A 64 11.23 13.36 -0.32
C GLY A 64 10.10 12.75 -1.15
N ASP A 65 10.37 12.34 -2.39
CA ASP A 65 9.47 11.53 -3.20
C ASP A 65 9.67 10.04 -2.89
N ARG A 66 8.58 9.29 -2.87
CA ARG A 66 8.60 7.84 -2.60
C ARG A 66 8.41 7.08 -3.90
N TYR A 67 9.34 6.18 -4.20
CA TYR A 67 9.33 5.32 -5.37
C TYR A 67 9.18 3.88 -4.93
N LEU A 68 8.25 3.15 -5.54
CA LEU A 68 8.12 1.70 -5.42
C LEU A 68 8.72 1.08 -6.68
N THR A 69 9.72 0.24 -6.52
CA THR A 69 10.35 -0.49 -7.62
C THR A 69 10.03 -1.97 -7.46
N SER A 70 9.36 -2.53 -8.47
CA SER A 70 9.27 -3.98 -8.68
C SER A 70 10.14 -4.34 -9.89
N ASP A 71 10.48 -5.62 -10.05
CA ASP A 71 11.51 -6.15 -10.97
C ASP A 71 11.58 -5.48 -12.37
N SER A 72 10.44 -5.02 -12.91
CA SER A 72 10.36 -4.34 -14.21
C SER A 72 9.61 -2.99 -14.20
N SER A 73 9.20 -2.48 -13.04
CA SER A 73 8.34 -1.29 -12.97
C SER A 73 8.72 -0.35 -11.83
N ASN A 74 8.93 0.92 -12.20
CA ASN A 74 9.11 2.02 -11.26
C ASN A 74 7.80 2.77 -11.13
N MET A 75 7.27 2.81 -9.91
CA MET A 75 6.05 3.49 -9.56
C MET A 75 6.41 4.63 -8.59
N LYS A 76 5.72 5.74 -8.68
CA LYS A 76 5.91 6.90 -7.81
C LYS A 76 4.64 7.13 -7.00
N ILE A 77 4.79 7.23 -5.68
CA ILE A 77 3.72 7.67 -4.80
C ILE A 77 3.77 9.21 -4.75
N VAL A 78 2.65 9.84 -5.10
CA VAL A 78 2.47 11.30 -5.06
C VAL A 78 1.38 11.62 -4.05
N ASP A 79 1.68 12.52 -3.12
CA ASP A 79 0.75 13.06 -2.13
C ASP A 79 0.10 11.99 -1.21
N ASP A 80 0.72 10.82 -1.06
CA ASP A 80 0.16 9.67 -0.32
C ASP A 80 -1.23 9.19 -0.83
N GLU A 81 -1.73 9.69 -1.96
CA GLU A 81 -3.03 9.33 -2.54
C GLU A 81 -2.93 8.74 -3.96
N LYS A 82 -1.85 9.03 -4.69
CA LYS A 82 -1.73 8.66 -6.11
C LYS A 82 -0.51 7.81 -6.33
N LEU A 83 -0.69 6.73 -7.10
CA LEU A 83 0.39 5.89 -7.60
C LEU A 83 0.52 6.11 -9.10
N ILE A 84 1.66 6.65 -9.54
CA ILE A 84 1.97 6.88 -10.95
C ILE A 84 2.94 5.80 -11.42
N GLY A 85 2.77 5.29 -12.64
CA GLY A 85 3.73 4.34 -13.22
C GLY A 85 3.44 2.87 -12.96
N PHE A 86 2.22 2.53 -12.54
CA PHE A 86 1.82 1.15 -12.30
C PHE A 86 1.51 0.45 -13.63
N LEU A 87 2.37 -0.48 -14.06
CA LEU A 87 2.37 -1.19 -15.36
C LEU A 87 2.61 -0.31 -16.60
N ASN A 88 2.13 0.93 -16.61
CA ASN A 88 2.43 1.93 -17.63
C ASN A 88 2.93 3.23 -16.99
N PRO A 89 3.97 3.89 -17.55
CA PRO A 89 4.59 5.07 -16.95
C PRO A 89 3.67 6.29 -16.83
N THR A 90 2.62 6.38 -17.67
CA THR A 90 1.61 7.44 -17.67
C THR A 90 0.36 7.09 -16.87
N ASP A 91 0.24 5.86 -16.38
CA ASP A 91 -0.94 5.43 -15.63
C ASP A 91 -0.90 6.06 -14.23
N THR A 92 -2.00 6.71 -13.86
CA THR A 92 -2.18 7.30 -12.54
C THR A 92 -3.34 6.60 -11.85
N ILE A 93 -3.03 5.87 -10.80
CA ILE A 93 -4.02 5.16 -10.00
C ILE A 93 -4.24 5.94 -8.72
N ARG A 94 -5.50 6.22 -8.41
CA ARG A 94 -5.87 6.74 -7.11
C ARG A 94 -5.94 5.59 -6.11
N MET A 95 -5.25 5.73 -5.00
CA MET A 95 -5.27 4.79 -3.89
C MET A 95 -6.23 5.29 -2.83
N ASN A 96 -7.04 4.38 -2.29
CA ASN A 96 -7.88 4.66 -1.14
C ASN A 96 -7.10 4.32 0.12
N LYS A 97 -6.95 5.29 1.02
CA LYS A 97 -6.36 5.04 2.32
C LYS A 97 -7.29 4.13 3.11
N LEU A 98 -6.75 3.01 3.59
CA LEU A 98 -7.46 2.12 4.49
C LEU A 98 -7.32 2.67 5.90
N GLU A 99 -8.37 3.32 6.38
CA GLU A 99 -8.53 3.58 7.80
C GLU A 99 -8.95 2.26 8.45
N ARG A 100 -8.14 1.77 9.39
CA ARG A 100 -8.46 0.58 10.18
C ARG A 100 -9.26 0.95 11.41
#